data_AF-A0A2J8U0T0-F1
#
_entry.id   AF-A0A2J8U0T0-F1
#
_cell.length_a   1.000
_cell.length_b   1.000
_cell.length_c   1.000
_cell.angle_alpha   90.00
_cell.angle_beta   90.00
_cell.angle_gamma   90.00
#
_symmetry.space_group_name_H-M   'P 1'
#
loop_
_entity.id
_entity.type
_entity.pdbx_description
1 polymer ?
#
loop_
_entity_poly.entity_id
_entity_poly.type
_entity_poly.pdbx_seq_one_letter_code
_entity_poly.pdbx_strand_id
1 'polypeptide(L)'
;MAASPLTVTLGRLASACSLSILRPSRPGAASLWSASRRFNSQSTSYLPGYVPKTSLSSPPWPEVVLPDPVEETRHHAEVVKKVNELIATGQYGRLFAVVHFASRQWKVTSEDLILIGNELDLACGERIRLEKVLLVGADNFTLLGKPLLG
;
A
#
# COMPACT_ATOMS: atom_id res chain seq x y z
N MET A 1 -8.84 -20.31 32.10
CA MET A 1 -7.38 -20.35 31.92
C MET A 1 -6.97 -19.04 31.24
N ALA A 2 -7.03 -17.90 31.90
CA ALA A 2 -6.06 -17.35 32.87
C ALA A 2 -4.67 -17.14 32.23
N ALA A 3 -4.43 -15.93 31.71
CA ALA A 3 -3.15 -15.43 31.22
C ALA A 3 -2.41 -14.72 32.37
N SER A 4 -1.15 -15.10 32.59
CA SER A 4 -0.28 -14.53 33.62
C SER A 4 0.41 -13.26 33.12
N PRO A 5 0.48 -12.17 33.91
CA PRO A 5 1.34 -11.03 33.62
C PRO A 5 2.72 -11.18 34.28
N LEU A 6 3.77 -10.87 33.52
CA LEU A 6 5.16 -10.81 33.99
C LEU A 6 5.41 -9.47 34.70
N THR A 7 5.60 -9.53 36.02
CA THR A 7 6.05 -8.40 36.85
C THR A 7 7.56 -8.25 36.80
N VAL A 8 8.05 -7.09 36.36
CA VAL A 8 9.46 -6.69 36.46
C VAL A 8 9.63 -5.74 37.65
N THR A 9 10.52 -6.12 38.56
CA THR A 9 10.81 -5.42 39.83
C THR A 9 11.72 -4.21 39.62
N LEU A 10 11.26 -3.03 40.06
CA LEU A 10 12.05 -1.80 40.10
C LEU A 10 12.89 -1.76 41.38
N GLY A 11 14.21 -1.91 41.26
CA GLY A 11 15.15 -1.84 42.39
C GLY A 11 15.25 -0.44 42.98
N ARG A 12 15.05 -0.31 44.29
CA ARG A 12 15.33 0.90 45.08
C ARG A 12 16.83 0.98 45.38
N LEU A 13 17.46 2.11 45.09
CA LEU A 13 18.79 2.44 45.63
C LEU A 13 18.64 3.42 46.79
N ALA A 14 19.12 2.99 47.96
CA ALA A 14 19.24 3.83 49.15
C ALA A 14 20.49 4.71 49.04
N SER A 15 20.33 6.01 49.26
CA SER A 15 21.44 6.96 49.35
C SER A 15 21.61 7.36 50.82
N ALA A 16 22.75 6.99 51.40
CA ALA A 16 23.14 7.37 52.75
C ALA A 16 23.82 8.75 52.71
N CYS A 17 23.20 9.76 53.34
CA CYS A 17 23.79 11.08 53.52
C CYS A 17 24.62 11.11 54.81
N SER A 18 25.95 11.21 54.69
CA SER A 18 26.82 11.58 55.80
C SER A 18 27.17 13.06 55.72
N LEU A 19 26.65 13.85 56.67
CA LEU A 19 27.06 15.25 56.87
C LEU A 19 28.38 15.31 57.65
N SER A 20 29.39 15.94 57.08
CA SER A 20 30.54 16.45 57.83
C SER A 20 30.72 17.93 57.51
N ILE A 21 30.55 18.77 58.54
CA ILE A 21 30.69 20.23 58.53
C ILE A 21 32.16 20.55 58.77
N LEU A 22 32.80 21.29 57.86
CA LEU A 22 34.05 22.01 58.13
C LEU A 22 33.90 23.49 57.72
N ARG A 23 34.27 24.35 58.66
CA ARG A 23 34.19 25.82 58.66
C ARG A 23 35.19 26.47 57.68
N PRO A 24 34.97 27.74 57.29
CA PRO A 24 35.65 28.35 56.15
C PRO A 24 36.96 29.06 56.54
N SER A 25 37.94 29.03 55.64
CA SER A 25 39.07 29.96 55.63
C SER A 25 39.19 30.64 54.26
N ARG A 26 39.57 31.92 54.33
CA ARG A 26 39.50 33.03 53.35
C ARG A 26 40.41 32.85 52.10
N PRO A 27 40.43 33.82 51.16
CA PRO A 27 40.07 33.68 49.75
C PRO A 27 41.29 33.51 48.83
N GLY A 28 41.36 32.40 48.09
CA GLY A 28 42.38 32.17 47.08
C GLY A 28 41.72 31.80 45.75
N ALA A 29 42.00 32.62 44.73
CA ALA A 29 41.84 32.39 43.29
C ALA A 29 40.63 31.54 42.83
N ALA A 30 39.69 32.17 42.12
CA ALA A 30 38.66 31.47 41.36
C ALA A 30 39.32 30.52 40.35
N SER A 31 39.35 29.23 40.66
CA SER A 31 39.60 28.19 39.67
C SER A 31 38.36 28.14 38.77
N LEU A 32 38.52 28.63 37.55
CA LEU A 32 37.60 28.33 36.45
C LEU A 32 37.57 26.82 36.30
N TRP A 33 36.62 26.16 36.96
CA TRP A 33 36.29 24.78 36.64
C TRP A 33 35.76 24.80 35.21
N SER A 34 36.63 24.45 34.28
CA SER A 34 36.23 23.99 32.97
C SER A 34 35.31 22.79 33.23
N ALA A 35 34.00 23.02 33.10
CA ALA A 35 33.06 21.95 32.93
C ALA A 35 33.46 21.26 31.63
N SER A 36 34.35 20.29 31.75
CA SER A 36 34.69 19.37 30.69
C SER A 36 33.43 18.55 30.48
N ARG A 37 32.52 19.07 29.66
CA ARG A 37 31.48 18.25 29.02
C ARG A 37 32.27 17.21 28.26
N ARG A 38 32.43 16.02 28.85
CA ARG A 38 32.79 14.82 28.10
C ARG A 38 31.66 14.65 27.09
N PHE A 39 31.88 15.18 25.89
CA PHE A 39 31.19 14.68 24.72
C PHE A 39 31.68 13.26 24.56
N ASN A 40 30.90 12.32 25.08
CA ASN A 40 31.07 10.92 24.76
C ASN A 40 30.62 10.81 23.30
N SER A 41 31.56 10.96 22.37
CA SER A 41 31.32 10.78 20.94
C SER A 41 30.99 9.32 20.71
N GLN A 42 29.70 8.98 20.80
CA GLN A 42 29.23 7.74 20.21
C GLN A 42 29.29 7.96 18.70
N SER A 43 30.37 7.51 18.08
CA SER A 43 30.50 7.46 16.63
C SER A 43 29.48 6.48 16.08
N THR A 44 28.26 6.95 15.84
CA THR A 44 27.25 6.21 15.10
C THR A 44 27.64 6.30 13.63
N SER A 45 28.12 5.21 13.04
CA SER A 45 28.43 5.16 11.62
C SER A 45 27.12 5.23 10.82
N TYR A 46 26.81 6.39 10.24
CA TYR A 46 25.71 6.53 9.30
C TYR A 46 26.15 6.03 7.92
N LEU A 47 25.22 5.42 7.18
CA LEU A 47 25.46 5.08 5.78
C LEU A 47 25.63 6.37 4.96
N PRO A 48 26.52 6.39 3.95
CA PRO A 48 26.53 7.45 2.96
C PRO A 48 25.14 7.58 2.33
N GLY A 49 24.45 8.71 2.56
CA GLY A 49 23.08 8.95 2.10
C GLY A 49 22.01 8.97 3.19
N TYR A 50 22.35 8.74 4.46
CA TYR A 50 21.41 8.93 5.56
C TYR A 50 21.03 10.41 5.72
N VAL A 51 19.72 10.68 5.73
CA VAL A 51 19.15 12.01 5.98
C VAL A 51 18.34 11.96 7.29
N PRO A 52 18.60 12.84 8.28
CA PRO A 52 17.81 12.91 9.51
C PRO A 52 16.34 13.16 9.22
N LYS A 53 15.46 12.55 10.02
CA LYS A 53 14.01 12.70 9.85
C LYS A 53 13.58 14.15 10.08
N THR A 54 13.02 14.78 9.06
CA THR A 54 12.43 16.12 9.06
C THR A 54 11.12 16.11 8.26
N SER A 55 10.44 17.25 8.16
CA SER A 55 9.25 17.39 7.30
C SER A 55 9.53 17.19 5.81
N LEU A 56 10.80 17.30 5.38
CA LEU A 56 11.22 17.24 3.98
C LEU A 56 12.26 16.13 3.72
N SER A 57 12.57 15.29 4.72
CA SER A 57 13.57 14.23 4.58
C SER A 57 13.10 13.04 3.76
N SER A 58 11.78 12.85 3.66
CA SER A 58 11.13 11.82 2.88
C SER A 58 9.94 12.43 2.16
N PRO A 59 9.49 11.82 1.05
CA PRO A 59 8.26 12.26 0.40
C PRO A 59 7.07 12.25 1.37
N PRO A 60 6.03 13.07 1.10
CA PRO A 60 4.84 13.14 1.96
C PRO A 60 3.94 11.90 1.84
N TRP A 61 4.11 11.09 0.79
CA TRP A 61 3.38 9.83 0.61
C TRP A 61 4.07 8.66 1.35
N PRO A 62 3.30 7.66 1.81
CA PRO A 62 3.87 6.49 2.45
C PRO A 62 4.72 5.70 1.46
N GLU A 63 5.80 5.11 1.97
CA GLU A 63 6.59 4.14 1.23
C GLU A 63 5.78 2.84 1.08
N VAL A 64 5.66 2.34 -0.15
CA VAL A 64 4.92 1.13 -0.49
C VAL A 64 5.89 0.08 -1.00
N VAL A 65 5.86 -1.10 -0.39
CA VAL A 65 6.63 -2.27 -0.82
C VAL A 65 5.69 -3.21 -1.57
N LEU A 66 6.05 -3.55 -2.81
CA LEU A 66 5.30 -4.50 -3.62
C LEU A 66 5.52 -5.94 -3.11
N PRO A 67 4.55 -6.85 -3.30
CA PRO A 67 4.71 -8.26 -2.96
C PRO A 67 5.79 -8.92 -3.82
N ASP A 68 6.25 -10.10 -3.38
CA ASP A 68 7.19 -10.91 -4.15
C ASP A 68 6.54 -11.40 -5.46
N PRO A 69 7.22 -11.31 -6.62
CA PRO A 69 6.64 -11.68 -7.90
C PRO A 69 6.25 -13.15 -8.02
N VAL A 70 6.91 -14.07 -7.29
CA VAL A 70 6.58 -15.50 -7.33
C VAL A 70 5.28 -15.77 -6.58
N GLU A 71 5.09 -15.14 -5.43
CA GLU A 71 3.84 -15.22 -4.67
C GLU A 71 2.68 -14.55 -5.43
N GLU A 72 2.91 -13.39 -6.03
CA GLU A 72 1.91 -12.67 -6.82
C GLU A 72 1.45 -13.50 -8.03
N THR A 73 2.38 -14.16 -8.73
CA THR A 73 2.04 -15.04 -9.87
C THR A 73 1.16 -16.22 -9.45
N ARG A 74 1.43 -16.81 -8.29
CA ARG A 74 0.59 -17.89 -7.73
C ARG A 74 -0.80 -17.38 -7.38
N HIS A 75 -0.88 -16.24 -6.71
CA HIS A 75 -2.13 -15.60 -6.35
C HIS A 75 -2.98 -15.27 -7.59
N HIS A 76 -2.36 -14.71 -8.64
CA HIS A 76 -3.03 -14.43 -9.91
C HIS A 76 -3.61 -15.69 -10.56
N ALA A 77 -2.85 -16.79 -10.60
CA ALA A 77 -3.33 -18.05 -11.15
C ALA A 77 -4.53 -18.62 -10.37
N GLU A 78 -4.51 -18.51 -9.04
CA GLU A 78 -5.63 -18.94 -8.18
C GLU A 78 -6.90 -18.11 -8.42
N VAL A 79 -6.77 -16.78 -8.52
CA VAL A 79 -7.91 -15.88 -8.77
C VAL A 79 -8.50 -16.16 -10.16
N VAL A 80 -7.66 -16.30 -11.19
CA VAL A 80 -8.12 -16.64 -12.56
C VAL A 80 -8.88 -17.97 -12.56
N LYS A 81 -8.37 -18.98 -11.86
CA LYS A 81 -9.05 -20.27 -11.73
C LYS A 81 -10.44 -20.14 -11.10
N LYS A 82 -10.55 -19.39 -10.00
CA LYS A 82 -11.85 -19.14 -9.33
C LYS A 82 -12.84 -18.42 -10.24
N VAL A 83 -12.40 -17.38 -10.94
CA VAL A 83 -13.26 -16.67 -11.91
C VAL A 83 -13.73 -17.61 -13.02
N ASN A 84 -12.84 -18.46 -13.53
CA ASN A 84 -13.20 -19.45 -14.54
C ASN A 84 -14.23 -20.47 -14.01
N GLU A 85 -14.12 -20.91 -12.75
CA GLU A 85 -15.10 -21.77 -12.10
C GLU A 85 -16.47 -21.08 -11.96
N LEU A 86 -16.51 -19.80 -11.59
CA LEU A 86 -17.76 -19.01 -11.55
C LEU A 86 -18.42 -18.90 -12.92
N ILE A 87 -17.62 -18.70 -13.97
CA ILE A 87 -18.12 -18.66 -15.36
C ILE A 87 -18.65 -20.04 -15.77
N ALA A 88 -17.89 -21.11 -15.52
CA ALA A 88 -18.29 -22.47 -15.90
C ALA A 88 -19.56 -22.95 -15.18
N THR A 89 -19.76 -22.51 -13.93
CA THR A 89 -20.96 -22.83 -13.14
C THR A 89 -22.15 -21.91 -13.43
N GLY A 90 -21.99 -20.90 -14.30
CA GLY A 90 -23.05 -19.94 -14.60
C GLY A 90 -23.39 -19.02 -13.42
N GLN A 91 -22.49 -18.88 -12.44
CA GLN A 91 -22.68 -18.03 -11.26
C GLN A 91 -22.39 -16.57 -11.58
N TYR A 92 -23.12 -16.01 -12.54
CA TYR A 92 -23.09 -14.61 -12.90
C TYR A 92 -24.48 -14.13 -13.28
N GLY A 93 -24.78 -12.88 -12.91
CA GLY A 93 -26.03 -12.21 -13.29
C GLY A 93 -25.97 -11.62 -14.69
N ARG A 94 -26.67 -10.49 -14.88
CA ARG A 94 -26.63 -9.72 -16.13
C ARG A 94 -25.21 -9.20 -16.37
N LEU A 95 -24.66 -9.49 -17.56
CA LEU A 95 -23.36 -8.99 -17.99
C LEU A 95 -23.50 -7.64 -18.70
N PHE A 96 -22.44 -6.83 -18.62
CA PHE A 96 -22.25 -5.66 -19.47
C PHE A 96 -20.93 -5.78 -20.23
N ALA A 97 -20.84 -5.14 -21.39
CA ALA A 97 -19.63 -5.11 -22.19
C ALA A 97 -19.33 -3.68 -22.64
N VAL A 98 -18.04 -3.39 -22.86
CA VAL A 98 -17.59 -2.19 -23.58
C VAL A 98 -17.14 -2.64 -24.95
N VAL A 99 -17.87 -2.22 -25.98
CA VAL A 99 -17.60 -2.56 -27.38
C VAL A 99 -17.13 -1.34 -28.14
N HIS A 100 -16.13 -1.51 -29.01
CA HIS A 100 -15.69 -0.48 -29.93
C HIS A 100 -16.31 -0.69 -31.30
N PHE A 101 -17.29 0.15 -31.65
CA PHE A 101 -18.03 0.06 -32.90
C PHE A 101 -18.30 1.44 -33.48
N ALA A 102 -18.21 1.58 -34.81
CA ALA A 102 -18.32 2.84 -35.52
C ALA A 102 -17.44 3.97 -34.92
N SER A 103 -16.16 3.65 -34.64
CA SER A 103 -15.17 4.57 -34.06
C SER A 103 -15.56 5.18 -32.70
N ARG A 104 -16.49 4.54 -31.98
CA ARG A 104 -16.96 4.92 -30.65
C ARG A 104 -16.94 3.71 -29.72
N GLN A 105 -16.80 3.98 -28.43
CA GLN A 105 -16.94 2.96 -27.40
C GLN A 105 -18.34 3.04 -26.80
N TRP A 106 -18.99 1.88 -26.68
CA TRP A 106 -20.35 1.76 -26.18
C TRP A 106 -20.33 0.83 -24.97
N LYS A 107 -20.87 1.30 -23.85
CA LYS A 107 -21.25 0.42 -22.73
C LYS A 107 -22.61 -0.17 -23.10
N VAL A 108 -22.66 -1.48 -23.29
CA VAL A 108 -23.86 -2.21 -23.70
C VAL A 108 -24.16 -3.33 -22.71
N THR A 109 -25.44 -3.56 -22.48
CA THR A 109 -25.97 -4.74 -21.80
C THR A 109 -26.99 -5.43 -22.71
N SER A 110 -27.41 -6.65 -22.35
CA SER A 110 -28.50 -7.32 -23.07
C SER A 110 -29.73 -6.42 -23.10
N GLU A 111 -30.44 -6.35 -24.23
CA GLU A 111 -31.68 -5.57 -24.45
C GLU A 111 -31.49 -4.05 -24.56
N ASP A 112 -30.25 -3.55 -24.63
CA ASP A 112 -30.00 -2.13 -24.90
C ASP A 112 -30.11 -1.81 -26.40
N LEU A 113 -30.51 -0.57 -26.69
CA LEU A 113 -30.50 0.01 -28.03
C LEU A 113 -29.35 1.01 -28.17
N ILE A 114 -28.57 0.90 -29.25
CA ILE A 114 -27.52 1.86 -29.61
C ILE A 114 -27.86 2.55 -30.93
N LEU A 115 -27.66 3.86 -30.99
CA LEU A 115 -27.87 4.65 -32.20
C LEU A 115 -26.53 4.90 -32.91
N ILE A 116 -26.48 4.56 -34.18
CA ILE A 116 -25.29 4.71 -35.01
C ILE A 116 -25.60 5.73 -36.10
N GLY A 117 -24.74 6.73 -36.24
CA GLY A 117 -24.95 7.86 -37.17
C GLY A 117 -24.55 7.57 -38.61
N ASN A 118 -24.15 6.34 -38.93
CA ASN A 118 -23.77 5.91 -40.27
C ASN A 118 -24.63 4.73 -40.72
N GLU A 119 -24.85 4.65 -42.02
CA GLU A 119 -25.48 3.48 -42.64
C GLU A 119 -24.54 2.28 -42.53
N LEU A 120 -25.11 1.12 -42.23
CA LEU A 120 -24.47 -0.17 -42.31
C LEU A 120 -25.19 -0.92 -43.42
N ASP A 121 -24.46 -1.43 -44.41
CA ASP A 121 -25.00 -2.16 -45.56
C ASP A 121 -25.58 -3.54 -45.14
N LEU A 122 -26.59 -3.54 -44.27
CA LEU A 122 -27.20 -4.70 -43.63
C LEU A 122 -28.73 -4.56 -43.71
N ALA A 123 -29.43 -5.66 -43.99
CA ALA A 123 -30.88 -5.65 -43.96
C ALA A 123 -31.43 -5.58 -42.52
N CYS A 124 -32.59 -4.96 -42.36
CA CYS A 124 -33.30 -4.94 -41.07
C CYS A 124 -33.60 -6.37 -40.59
N GLY A 125 -33.24 -6.66 -39.34
CA GLY A 125 -33.43 -7.98 -38.72
C GLY A 125 -32.21 -8.90 -38.82
N GLU A 126 -31.13 -8.50 -39.49
CA GLU A 126 -29.88 -9.24 -39.49
C GLU A 126 -29.21 -9.26 -38.11
N ARG A 127 -28.58 -10.39 -37.79
CA ARG A 127 -27.84 -10.59 -36.54
C ARG A 127 -26.35 -10.45 -36.82
N ILE A 128 -25.72 -9.42 -36.27
CA ILE A 128 -24.28 -9.19 -36.36
C ILE A 128 -23.57 -9.54 -35.06
N ARG A 129 -22.32 -10.04 -35.17
CA ARG A 129 -21.43 -10.23 -34.03
C ARG A 129 -20.41 -9.10 -33.98
N LEU A 130 -20.37 -8.39 -32.87
CA LEU A 130 -19.34 -7.37 -32.63
C LEU A 130 -18.07 -8.05 -32.12
N GLU A 131 -16.97 -7.89 -32.85
CA GLU A 131 -15.68 -8.53 -32.50
C GLU A 131 -14.88 -7.73 -31.49
N LYS A 132 -14.94 -6.39 -31.58
CA LYS A 132 -14.08 -5.50 -30.80
C LYS A 132 -14.68 -5.26 -29.41
N VAL A 133 -14.46 -6.21 -28.51
CA VAL A 133 -14.83 -6.11 -27.09
C VAL A 133 -13.60 -5.76 -26.25
N LEU A 134 -13.68 -4.66 -25.50
CA LEU A 134 -12.57 -4.19 -24.65
C LEU A 134 -12.68 -4.75 -23.23
N LEU A 135 -13.91 -4.83 -22.73
CA LEU A 135 -14.21 -5.18 -21.35
C LEU A 135 -15.52 -5.97 -21.31
N VAL A 136 -15.58 -7.03 -20.49
CA VAL A 136 -16.83 -7.68 -20.09
C VAL A 136 -16.89 -7.72 -18.57
N GLY A 137 -17.97 -7.21 -17.99
CA GLY A 137 -18.16 -7.13 -16.54
C GLY A 137 -19.41 -7.89 -16.10
N ALA A 138 -19.27 -8.58 -14.98
CA ALA A 138 -20.34 -9.14 -14.19
C ALA A 138 -20.44 -8.38 -12.86
N ASP A 139 -21.31 -8.84 -11.96
CA ASP A 139 -21.44 -8.28 -10.60
C ASP A 139 -20.16 -8.47 -9.78
N ASN A 140 -19.56 -9.67 -9.84
CA ASN A 140 -18.46 -10.08 -8.97
C ASN A 140 -17.08 -10.16 -9.65
N PHE A 141 -17.01 -9.98 -10.97
CA PHE A 141 -15.74 -10.03 -11.71
C PHE A 141 -15.78 -9.17 -12.96
N THR A 142 -14.60 -8.82 -13.48
CA THR A 142 -14.46 -8.09 -14.73
C THR A 142 -13.28 -8.64 -15.53
N LEU A 143 -13.47 -8.79 -16.83
CA LEU A 143 -12.47 -9.20 -17.80
C LEU A 143 -12.08 -7.98 -18.64
N LEU A 144 -10.79 -7.65 -18.63
CA LEU A 144 -10.22 -6.49 -19.32
C LEU A 144 -9.22 -6.96 -20.37
N GLY A 145 -9.44 -6.54 -21.63
CA GLY A 145 -8.56 -6.82 -22.75
C GLY A 145 -7.29 -5.97 -22.74
N LYS A 146 -6.28 -6.43 -23.49
CA LYS A 146 -5.03 -5.69 -23.75
C LYS A 146 -4.70 -5.71 -25.26
N PRO A 147 -5.33 -4.85 -26.08
CA PRO A 147 -6.44 -3.94 -25.75
C PRO A 147 -7.83 -4.58 -25.89
N LEU A 148 -7.95 -5.69 -26.62
CA LEU A 148 -9.22 -6.39 -26.86
C LEU A 148 -9.23 -7.73 -26.11
N LEU A 149 -10.42 -8.24 -25.85
CA LEU A 149 -10.65 -9.62 -25.45
C LEU A 149 -10.63 -10.52 -26.70
N GLY A 150 -10.16 -11.75 -26.55
CA GLY A 150 -10.02 -12.76 -27.61
C GLY A 150 -10.95 -13.95 -27.44
#